data_AF-A0A1F7BPT8-F1
#
_entry.id   AF-A0A1F7BPT8-F1
#
_cell.length_a   1.000
_cell.length_b   1.000
_cell.length_c   1.000
_cell.angle_alpha   90.00
_cell.angle_beta   90.00
_cell.angle_gamma   90.00
#
_symmetry.space_group_name_H-M   'P 1'
#
loop_
_entity.id
_entity.type
_entity.pdbx_description
1 polymer ?
#
loop_
_entity_poly.entity_id
_entity_poly.type
_entity_poly.pdbx_seq_one_letter_code
_entity_poly.pdbx_strand_id
1 'polypeptide(L)'
;MPRVSFHYSGQVKTVEAENGQSLLQIALDNGIPMEHACGGNGFCTTCMCHVKSGMEVLSPRNDREENMGVTEDPDRLSCQAQVQGDVEIEVVEY
;
A
#
# COMPACT_ATOMS: atom_id res chain seq x y z
N MET A 1 12.65 -10.72 -6.43
CA MET A 1 12.02 -9.40 -6.33
C MET A 1 10.53 -9.67 -6.18
N PRO A 2 9.89 -9.22 -5.09
CA PRO A 2 8.44 -9.37 -4.92
C PRO A 2 7.68 -8.75 -6.08
N ARG A 3 6.54 -9.34 -6.43
CA ARG A 3 5.59 -8.79 -7.39
C ARG A 3 4.43 -8.15 -6.66
N VAL A 4 4.11 -6.92 -7.03
CA VAL A 4 2.99 -6.18 -6.45
C VAL A 4 1.93 -5.94 -7.52
N SER A 5 0.70 -6.38 -7.26
CA SER A 5 -0.45 -6.18 -8.14
C SER A 5 -1.37 -5.09 -7.57
N PHE A 6 -1.56 -4.02 -8.32
CA PHE A 6 -2.45 -2.92 -7.97
C PHE A 6 -3.73 -2.99 -8.81
N HIS A 7 -4.87 -3.05 -8.13
CA HIS A 7 -6.20 -2.87 -8.72
C HIS A 7 -6.62 -1.42 -8.54
N TYR A 8 -6.88 -0.71 -9.64
CA TYR A 8 -7.27 0.69 -9.65
C TYR A 8 -7.97 1.00 -10.97
N SER A 9 -8.97 1.90 -10.96
CA SER A 9 -9.68 2.37 -12.15
C SER A 9 -10.16 1.25 -13.08
N GLY A 10 -10.58 0.10 -12.52
CA GLY A 10 -11.07 -1.07 -13.27
C GLY A 10 -9.98 -1.87 -14.01
N GLN A 11 -8.70 -1.61 -13.77
CA GLN A 11 -7.58 -2.36 -14.35
C GLN A 11 -6.65 -2.91 -13.27
N VAL A 12 -5.77 -3.83 -13.68
CA VAL A 12 -4.75 -4.42 -12.82
C VAL A 12 -3.38 -4.17 -13.43
N LYS A 13 -2.45 -3.63 -12.64
CA LYS A 13 -1.06 -3.49 -13.04
C LYS A 13 -0.17 -4.23 -12.04
N THR A 14 0.60 -5.20 -12.54
CA THR A 14 1.61 -5.92 -11.76
C THR A 14 2.98 -5.36 -12.07
N VAL A 15 3.77 -5.09 -11.03
CA VAL A 15 5.12 -4.54 -11.12
C VAL A 15 6.06 -5.31 -10.21
N GLU A 16 7.36 -5.29 -10.54
CA GLU A 16 8.39 -5.79 -9.63
C GLU A 16 8.76 -4.69 -8.63
N ALA A 17 9.01 -5.09 -7.39
CA ALA A 17 9.44 -4.20 -6.32
C ALA A 17 10.70 -4.74 -5.63
N GLU A 18 11.40 -3.86 -4.94
CA GLU A 18 12.46 -4.22 -4.00
C GLU A 18 11.86 -4.47 -2.61
N ASN A 19 12.46 -5.43 -1.88
CA ASN A 19 12.07 -5.67 -0.50
C ASN A 19 12.29 -4.42 0.36
N GLY A 20 11.31 -4.09 1.19
CA GLY A 20 11.35 -2.93 2.09
C GLY A 20 10.80 -1.64 1.46
N GLN A 21 10.50 -1.59 0.16
CA GLN A 21 9.78 -0.46 -0.41
C GLN A 21 8.33 -0.43 0.08
N SER A 22 7.78 0.77 0.28
CA SER A 22 6.37 0.94 0.63
C SER A 22 5.48 0.77 -0.60
N LEU A 23 4.24 0.29 -0.40
CA LEU A 23 3.24 0.18 -1.46
C LEU A 23 3.01 1.52 -2.18
N LEU A 24 3.02 2.65 -1.45
CA LEU A 24 2.91 3.98 -2.05
C LEU A 24 4.09 4.29 -2.98
N GLN A 25 5.32 4.04 -2.54
CA GLN A 25 6.51 4.32 -3.35
C GLN A 25 6.48 3.52 -4.66
N ILE A 26 6.16 2.22 -4.55
CA ILE A 26 6.05 1.31 -5.69
C ILE A 26 4.96 1.78 -6.67
N ALA A 27 3.81 2.22 -6.16
CA ALA A 27 2.72 2.75 -6.99
C ALA A 27 3.18 3.98 -7.79
N LEU A 28 3.74 4.98 -7.10
CA LEU A 28 4.14 6.26 -7.71
C LEU A 28 5.27 6.09 -8.73
N ASP A 29 6.28 5.28 -8.43
CA ASP A 29 7.40 4.99 -9.35
C ASP A 29 6.92 4.33 -10.66
N ASN A 30 5.77 3.64 -10.60
CA ASN A 30 5.17 2.96 -11.73
C ASN A 30 3.97 3.73 -12.33
N GLY A 31 3.75 4.99 -11.94
CA GLY A 31 2.68 5.83 -12.47
C GLY A 31 1.27 5.33 -12.14
N ILE A 32 1.11 4.59 -11.05
CA ILE A 32 -0.18 4.17 -10.51
C ILE A 32 -0.67 5.30 -9.60
N PRO A 33 -1.86 5.87 -9.85
CA PRO A 33 -2.40 6.94 -9.02
C PRO A 33 -2.72 6.41 -7.62
N MET A 34 -2.30 7.16 -6.61
CA MET A 34 -2.58 6.86 -5.21
C MET A 34 -2.52 8.16 -4.41
N GLU A 35 -3.59 8.49 -3.70
CA GLU A 35 -3.70 9.76 -3.00
C GLU A 35 -2.78 9.80 -1.76
N HIS A 36 -2.09 10.92 -1.53
CA HIS A 36 -1.06 11.01 -0.49
C HIS A 36 -0.94 12.43 0.08
N ALA A 37 -2.04 12.97 0.61
CA ALA A 37 -2.13 14.36 1.04
C ALA A 37 -1.05 14.80 2.04
N CYS A 38 -0.59 13.90 2.93
CA CYS A 38 0.50 14.19 3.87
C CYS A 38 1.93 13.91 3.33
N GLY A 39 2.06 13.53 2.05
CA GLY A 39 3.34 13.16 1.44
C GLY A 39 3.92 11.82 1.93
N GLY A 40 3.07 10.89 2.39
CA GLY A 40 3.53 9.58 2.87
C GLY A 40 4.07 9.56 4.30
N ASN A 41 3.82 10.61 5.09
CA ASN A 41 4.33 10.75 6.46
C ASN A 41 3.47 10.05 7.54
N GLY A 42 2.34 9.44 7.17
CA GLY A 42 1.44 8.78 8.13
C GLY A 42 0.64 9.74 9.00
N PHE A 43 0.28 10.91 8.48
CA PHE A 43 -0.56 11.92 9.16
C PHE A 43 -1.92 12.14 8.46
N CYS A 44 -2.27 11.27 7.52
CA CYS A 44 -3.57 11.25 6.84
C CYS A 44 -3.93 9.81 6.46
N THR A 45 -5.15 9.60 5.96
CA THR A 45 -5.63 8.29 5.51
C THR A 45 -5.82 8.19 3.99
N THR A 46 -5.47 9.23 3.22
CA THR A 46 -5.77 9.25 1.77
C THR A 46 -5.05 8.15 0.98
N CYS A 47 -3.93 7.63 1.50
CA CYS A 47 -3.18 6.55 0.87
C CYS A 47 -3.69 5.15 1.23
N MET A 48 -4.93 5.05 1.72
CA MET A 48 -5.56 3.79 2.10
C MET A 48 -5.55 2.80 0.93
N CYS A 49 -5.28 1.53 1.23
CA CYS A 49 -5.48 0.42 0.31
C CYS A 49 -6.10 -0.77 1.04
N HIS A 50 -6.84 -1.59 0.29
CA HIS A 50 -7.36 -2.87 0.78
C HIS A 50 -6.46 -4.00 0.28
N VAL A 51 -5.87 -4.78 1.18
CA VAL A 51 -5.06 -5.92 0.78
C VAL A 51 -5.97 -7.08 0.37
N LYS A 52 -5.84 -7.53 -0.87
CA LYS A 52 -6.58 -8.68 -1.42
C LYS A 52 -5.89 -10.01 -1.10
N SER A 53 -4.56 -10.04 -1.18
CA SER A 53 -3.74 -11.20 -0.83
C SER A 53 -2.32 -10.77 -0.45
N GLY A 54 -1.61 -11.59 0.35
CA GLY A 54 -0.24 -11.32 0.80
C GLY A 54 -0.14 -10.35 1.99
N MET A 55 -1.11 -10.36 2.91
CA MET A 55 -1.04 -9.52 4.12
C MET A 55 0.15 -9.92 5.01
N GLU A 56 0.44 -11.21 5.07
CA GLU A 56 1.51 -11.81 5.87
C GLU A 56 2.92 -11.48 5.38
N VAL A 57 3.06 -10.98 4.14
CA VAL A 57 4.33 -10.56 3.56
C VAL A 57 4.52 -9.03 3.57
N LEU A 58 3.63 -8.31 4.25
CA LEU A 58 3.82 -6.89 4.55
C LEU A 58 4.52 -6.70 5.89
N SER A 59 5.20 -5.57 6.07
CA SER A 59 5.70 -5.18 7.38
C SER A 59 4.55 -5.14 8.40
N PRO A 60 4.84 -5.43 9.69
CA PRO A 60 3.91 -5.19 10.77
C PRO A 60 3.39 -3.75 10.73
N ARG A 61 2.16 -3.56 11.23
CA ARG A 61 1.64 -2.21 11.46
C ARG A 61 2.58 -1.46 12.39
N ASN A 62 2.79 -0.18 12.10
CA ASN A 62 3.59 0.70 12.93
C ASN A 62 2.68 1.68 13.69
N ASP A 63 3.25 2.41 14.63
CA ASP A 63 2.53 3.41 15.44
C ASP A 63 1.79 4.44 14.59
N ARG A 64 2.25 4.74 13.36
CA ARG A 64 1.57 5.71 12.48
C ARG A 64 0.26 5.15 11.93
N GLU A 65 0.23 3.88 11.52
CA GLU A 65 -1.02 3.22 11.12
C GLU A 65 -1.99 3.15 12.31
N GLU A 66 -1.50 2.77 13.49
CA GLU A 66 -2.32 2.67 14.70
C GLU A 66 -2.88 4.03 15.15
N ASN A 67 -2.05 5.08 15.16
CA ASN A 67 -2.49 6.43 15.51
C ASN A 67 -3.52 7.01 14.53
N MET A 68 -3.52 6.55 13.28
CA MET A 68 -4.52 6.91 12.28
C MET A 68 -5.77 6.02 12.33
N GLY A 69 -5.82 5.05 13.24
CA GLY A 69 -6.94 4.13 13.42
C GLY A 69 -7.01 3.01 12.38
N VAL A 70 -5.93 2.75 11.63
CA VAL A 70 -5.87 1.71 10.59
C VAL A 70 -5.31 0.42 11.20
N THR A 71 -6.13 -0.23 12.01
CA THR A 71 -5.71 -1.36 12.86
C THR A 71 -6.24 -2.72 12.43
N GLU A 72 -7.19 -2.76 11.50
CA GLU A 72 -7.88 -3.99 11.09
C GLU A 72 -7.64 -4.32 9.62
N ASP A 73 -7.62 -5.62 9.32
CA ASP A 73 -7.55 -6.12 7.95
C ASP A 73 -8.92 -5.96 7.25
N PRO A 74 -8.96 -5.71 5.93
CA PRO A 74 -7.83 -5.71 4.99
C PRO A 74 -7.11 -4.35 4.85
N ASP A 75 -7.44 -3.37 5.68
CA ASP A 75 -7.04 -1.98 5.48
C ASP A 75 -5.61 -1.72 5.92
N ARG A 76 -4.85 -1.02 5.06
CA ARG A 76 -3.47 -0.58 5.32
C ARG A 76 -3.24 0.83 4.80
N LEU A 77 -2.32 1.56 5.43
CA LEU A 77 -1.76 2.77 4.83
C LEU A 77 -0.62 2.35 3.90
N SER A 78 -0.83 2.46 2.59
CA SER A 78 0.18 2.09 1.58
C SER A 78 1.54 2.77 1.77
N CYS A 79 1.57 3.97 2.36
CA CYS A 79 2.82 4.67 2.67
C CYS A 79 3.61 4.06 3.84
N GLN A 80 2.96 3.28 4.70
CA GLN A 80 3.57 2.64 5.87
C GLN A 80 3.77 1.13 5.68
N ALA A 81 2.97 0.49 4.82
CA ALA A 81 3.08 -0.93 4.51
C ALA A 81 4.26 -1.20 3.54
N GLN A 82 5.31 -1.85 4.05
CA GLN A 82 6.49 -2.24 3.27
C GLN A 82 6.39 -3.68 2.78
N VAL A 83 6.77 -3.95 1.54
CA VAL A 83 6.65 -5.28 0.91
C VAL A 83 7.86 -6.17 1.21
N GLN A 84 7.61 -7.45 1.48
CA GLN A 84 8.65 -8.48 1.69
C GLN A 84 8.40 -9.74 0.83
N GLY A 85 7.32 -9.74 0.05
CA GLY A 85 6.87 -10.86 -0.80
C GLY A 85 5.77 -10.39 -1.76
N ASP A 86 5.23 -11.34 -2.53
CA ASP A 86 4.18 -11.04 -3.51
C ASP A 86 2.88 -10.62 -2.80
N VAL A 87 2.31 -9.48 -3.22
CA VAL A 87 1.11 -8.89 -2.58
C VAL A 87 0.19 -8.29 -3.64
N GLU A 88 -1.11 -8.34 -3.38
CA GLU A 88 -2.14 -7.77 -4.24
C GLU A 88 -3.02 -6.83 -3.42
N ILE A 89 -3.24 -5.62 -3.93
CA ILE A 89 -4.04 -4.59 -3.26
C ILE A 89 -5.06 -3.93 -4.19
N GLU A 90 -6.14 -3.45 -3.60
CA GLU A 90 -7.06 -2.48 -4.22
C GLU A 90 -6.70 -1.07 -3.72
N VAL A 91 -6.54 -0.15 -4.67
CA VAL A 91 -6.37 1.27 -4.37
C VAL A 91 -7.73 1.87 -4.01
N VAL A 92 -7.81 2.59 -2.89
CA VAL A 92 -9.02 3.35 -2.55
C VAL A 92 -9.04 4.64 -3.37
N GLU A 93 -10.06 4.79 -4.20
CA GLU A 93 -10.30 5.98 -5.02
C GLU A 93 -11.37 6.86 -4.34
N TYR A 94 -11.23 8.18 -4.44
CA TYR A 94 -12.15 9.18 -3.86
C TYR A 94 -12.74 10.09 -4.94
#